data_AF-A0A962UUY3-F1
#
_entry.id   AF-A0A962UUY3-F1
#
_cell.length_a   1.000
_cell.length_b   1.000
_cell.length_c   1.000
_cell.angle_alpha   90.00
_cell.angle_beta   90.00
_cell.angle_gamma   90.00
#
_symmetry.space_group_name_H-M   'P 1'
#
loop_
_entity.id
_entity.type
_entity.pdbx_description
1 polymer ?
#
loop_
_entity_poly.entity_id
_entity_poly.type
_entity_poly.pdbx_seq_one_letter_code
_entity_poly.pdbx_strand_id
1 'polypeptide(L)'
;IAREYAELCQDRKTCMHVFEMIEQEYQRTVKWILKVAQIDELLDENPLLKTSLTRRDPYLDPLNHIQLELLDRYRDPETREGDREASLDPLLRSINAIAGGMRNTG
;
A
#
# COMPACT_ATOMS: atom_id res chain seq x y z
N ILE A 1 4.32 4.58 -0.06
CA ILE A 1 3.61 3.38 -0.59
C ILE A 1 2.40 3.72 -1.48
N ALA A 2 1.21 4.06 -0.95
CA ALA A 2 0.00 4.18 -1.80
C ALA A 2 0.14 5.18 -2.97
N ARG A 3 0.83 6.30 -2.75
CA ARG A 3 1.16 7.27 -3.81
C ARG A 3 2.01 6.67 -4.92
N GLU A 4 3.02 5.87 -4.57
CA GLU A 4 3.91 5.20 -5.55
C GLU A 4 3.13 4.19 -6.41
N TYR A 5 2.12 3.52 -5.85
CA TYR A 5 1.22 2.69 -6.65
C TYR A 5 0.40 3.51 -7.64
N ALA A 6 -0.04 4.71 -7.26
CA ALA A 6 -0.75 5.60 -8.18
C ALA A 6 0.14 6.09 -9.33
N GLU A 7 1.46 6.19 -9.11
CA GLU A 7 2.44 6.60 -10.11
C GLU A 7 2.70 5.53 -11.20
N LEU A 8 2.32 4.26 -10.97
CA LEU A 8 2.35 3.19 -11.99
C LEU A 8 1.31 3.36 -13.10
N CYS A 9 0.41 4.33 -12.96
CA CYS A 9 -0.63 4.61 -13.93
C CYS A 9 -0.08 5.39 -15.14
N GLN A 10 -0.52 5.02 -16.35
CA GLN A 10 -0.08 5.68 -17.59
C GLN A 10 -0.50 7.17 -17.64
N ASP A 11 -1.75 7.47 -17.29
CA ASP A 11 -2.22 8.85 -17.17
C ASP A 11 -1.94 9.39 -15.77
N ARG A 12 -0.73 9.93 -15.60
CA ARG A 12 -0.28 10.52 -14.33
C ARG A 12 -1.18 11.65 -13.85
N LYS A 13 -1.77 12.45 -14.75
CA LYS A 13 -2.60 13.58 -14.34
C LYS A 13 -3.88 13.10 -13.70
N THR A 14 -4.57 12.17 -14.35
CA THR A 14 -5.81 11.58 -13.81
C THR A 14 -5.52 10.82 -12.53
N CYS A 15 -4.46 10.02 -12.50
CA CYS A 15 -4.14 9.21 -11.34
C CYS A 15 -3.71 10.03 -10.11
N MET A 16 -2.94 11.11 -10.29
CA MET A 16 -2.63 12.03 -9.18
C MET A 16 -3.87 12.79 -8.70
N HIS A 17 -4.74 13.24 -9.61
CA HIS A 17 -5.97 13.91 -9.22
C HIS A 17 -6.88 13.00 -8.36
N VAL A 18 -7.08 11.75 -8.77
CA VAL A 18 -7.88 10.78 -8.01
C VAL A 18 -7.20 10.41 -6.70
N PHE A 19 -5.88 10.19 -6.70
CA PHE A 19 -5.13 9.90 -5.48
C PHE A 19 -5.26 11.02 -4.45
N GLU A 20 -5.13 12.28 -4.88
CA GLU A 20 -5.30 13.45 -4.00
C GLU A 20 -6.70 13.50 -3.38
N MET A 21 -7.75 13.20 -4.15
CA MET A 21 -9.12 13.13 -3.61
C MET A 21 -9.23 12.08 -2.51
N ILE A 22 -8.68 10.88 -2.73
CA ILE A 22 -8.70 9.77 -1.76
C ILE A 22 -7.88 10.12 -0.52
N GLU A 23 -6.67 10.66 -0.70
CA GLU A 23 -5.78 11.07 0.40
C GLU A 23 -6.46 12.15 1.26
N GLN A 24 -7.11 13.14 0.64
CA GLN A 24 -7.84 14.17 1.35
C GLN A 24 -9.04 13.63 2.15
N GLU A 25 -9.81 12.69 1.60
CA GLU A 25 -10.89 12.05 2.35
C GLU A 25 -10.37 11.17 3.49
N TYR A 26 -9.28 10.44 3.26
CA TYR A 26 -8.62 9.66 4.31
C TYR A 26 -8.19 10.55 5.48
N GLN A 27 -7.47 11.64 5.20
CA GLN A 27 -6.99 12.56 6.24
C GLN A 27 -8.16 13.24 6.98
N ARG A 28 -9.22 13.62 6.27
CA ARG A 28 -10.44 14.16 6.88
C ARG A 28 -11.12 13.15 7.81
N THR A 29 -11.20 11.90 7.37
CA THR A 29 -11.81 10.80 8.14
C THR A 29 -11.01 10.53 9.41
N VAL A 30 -9.69 10.37 9.31
CA VAL A 30 -8.80 10.18 10.46
C VAL A 30 -8.97 11.33 11.46
N LYS A 31 -8.92 12.58 11.00
CA LYS A 31 -9.10 13.77 11.85
C LYS A 31 -10.41 13.74 12.64
N TRP A 32 -11.52 13.36 11.99
CA TRP A 32 -12.81 13.32 12.67
C TRP A 32 -12.95 12.13 13.61
N ILE A 33 -12.41 10.97 13.26
CA ILE A 33 -12.37 9.80 14.15
C ILE A 33 -11.63 10.13 15.44
N LEU A 34 -10.43 10.71 15.36
CA LEU A 34 -9.63 11.11 16.53
C LEU A 34 -10.41 12.08 17.43
N LYS A 35 -11.07 13.07 16.83
CA LYS A 35 -11.91 14.04 17.58
C LYS A 35 -13.11 13.40 18.28
N VAL A 36 -13.82 12.51 17.60
CA VAL A 36 -15.01 11.85 18.15
C VAL A 36 -14.62 10.87 19.25
N ALA A 37 -13.55 10.11 19.05
CA ALA A 37 -13.01 9.16 20.02
C ALA A 37 -12.23 9.84 21.17
N GLN A 38 -11.94 11.14 21.07
CA GLN A 38 -11.15 11.90 22.04
C GLN A 38 -9.75 11.31 22.30
N ILE A 39 -9.09 10.87 21.23
CA ILE A 39 -7.72 10.32 21.25
C ILE A 39 -6.80 11.14 20.34
N ASP A 40 -5.51 11.12 20.62
CA ASP A 40 -4.52 11.91 19.87
C ASP A 40 -4.02 11.16 18.63
N GLU A 41 -3.90 9.82 18.73
CA GLU A 41 -3.47 8.95 17.64
C GLU A 41 -4.38 7.71 17.51
N LEU A 42 -4.38 7.12 16.30
CA LEU A 42 -5.11 5.89 16.06
C LEU A 42 -4.57 4.77 16.96
N LEU A 43 -5.49 4.00 17.54
CA LEU A 43 -5.21 2.86 18.42
C LEU A 43 -4.65 3.21 19.81
N ASP A 44 -4.76 4.45 20.27
CA ASP A 44 -4.33 4.83 21.63
C ASP A 44 -5.01 4.01 22.74
N GLU A 45 -6.27 3.60 22.52
CA GLU A 45 -7.01 2.74 23.45
C GLU A 45 -6.56 1.26 23.40
N ASN A 46 -5.74 0.87 22.42
CA ASN A 46 -5.24 -0.51 22.27
C ASN A 46 -3.73 -0.54 21.95
N PRO A 47 -2.87 -0.23 22.93
CA PRO A 47 -1.42 -0.12 22.73
C PRO A 47 -0.76 -1.44 22.32
N LEU A 48 -1.31 -2.59 22.72
CA LEU A 48 -0.81 -3.91 22.30
C LEU A 48 -1.04 -4.12 20.80
N LEU A 49 -2.22 -3.77 20.28
CA LEU A 49 -2.50 -3.83 18.85
C LEU A 49 -1.65 -2.83 18.07
N LYS A 50 -1.54 -1.57 18.56
CA LYS A 50 -0.67 -0.54 17.97
C LYS A 50 0.76 -1.06 17.81
N THR A 51 1.35 -1.59 18.88
CA THR A 51 2.70 -2.18 18.87
C THR A 51 2.79 -3.38 17.92
N SER A 52 1.77 -4.26 17.89
CA SER A 52 1.76 -5.41 16.99
C SER A 52 1.74 -5.01 15.52
N LEU A 53 1.05 -3.93 15.16
CA LEU A 53 0.99 -3.40 13.80
C LEU A 53 2.29 -2.70 13.43
N THR A 54 2.82 -1.81 14.28
CA THR A 54 4.07 -1.09 14.01
C THR A 54 5.27 -2.03 13.84
N ARG A 55 5.26 -3.21 14.49
CA ARG A 55 6.29 -4.24 14.27
C ARG A 55 6.23 -4.91 12.89
N ARG A 56 5.11 -4.79 12.17
CA ARG A 56 4.93 -5.36 10.82
C ARG A 56 5.36 -4.39 9.73
N ASP A 57 5.24 -3.09 9.97
CA ASP A 57 5.58 -2.04 8.98
C ASP A 57 6.98 -2.24 8.36
N PRO A 58 8.05 -2.56 9.12
CA PRO A 58 9.38 -2.79 8.53
C PRO A 58 9.48 -3.96 7.56
N TYR A 59 8.52 -4.89 7.59
CA TYR A 59 8.44 -6.03 6.68
C TYR A 59 7.48 -5.75 5.52
N LEU A 60 6.43 -4.97 5.75
CA LEU A 60 5.45 -4.62 4.73
C LEU A 60 5.98 -3.58 3.74
N ASP A 61 6.75 -2.59 4.21
CA ASP A 61 7.28 -1.54 3.33
C ASP A 61 8.21 -2.12 2.24
N PRO A 62 9.22 -2.96 2.56
CA PRO A 62 10.04 -3.59 1.52
C PRO A 62 9.25 -4.48 0.56
N LEU A 63 8.26 -5.22 1.07
CA LEU A 63 7.41 -6.07 0.22
C LEU A 63 6.59 -5.23 -0.78
N ASN A 64 6.08 -4.08 -0.36
CA ASN A 64 5.38 -3.15 -1.23
C ASN A 64 6.31 -2.58 -2.32
N HIS A 65 7.53 -2.19 -1.98
CA HIS A 65 8.48 -1.70 -2.98
C HIS A 65 8.92 -2.80 -3.97
N ILE A 66 9.10 -4.04 -3.50
CA ILE A 66 9.34 -5.20 -4.37
C ILE A 66 8.14 -5.40 -5.31
N GLN A 67 6.91 -5.34 -4.78
CA GLN A 67 5.70 -5.48 -5.59
C GLN A 67 5.59 -4.37 -6.65
N LEU A 68 5.92 -3.12 -6.31
CA LEU A 68 5.93 -1.98 -7.24
C LEU A 68 6.87 -2.24 -8.42
N GLU A 69 8.11 -2.64 -8.16
CA GLU A 69 9.11 -2.98 -9.20
C GLU A 69 8.64 -4.15 -10.09
N LEU A 70 8.07 -5.19 -9.48
CA LEU A 70 7.56 -6.35 -10.21
C LEU A 70 6.35 -5.99 -11.08
N LEU A 71 5.46 -5.11 -10.59
CA LEU A 71 4.32 -4.61 -11.36
C LEU A 71 4.77 -3.77 -12.55
N ASP A 72 5.73 -2.87 -12.34
CA ASP A 72 6.29 -2.02 -13.39
C ASP A 72 6.87 -2.87 -14.52
N ARG A 73 7.79 -3.79 -14.16
CA ARG A 73 8.41 -4.72 -15.11
C ARG A 73 7.39 -5.62 -15.82
N TYR A 74 6.41 -6.14 -15.10
CA TYR A 74 5.41 -7.04 -15.68
C TYR A 74 4.49 -6.31 -16.69
N ARG A 75 4.16 -5.04 -16.43
CA ARG A 75 3.27 -4.22 -17.26
C ARG A 75 3.98 -3.49 -18.38
N ASP A 76 5.28 -3.27 -18.28
CA ASP A 76 6.07 -2.60 -19.31
C ASP A 76 6.05 -3.43 -20.62
N PRO A 77 5.53 -2.88 -21.73
CA PRO A 77 5.50 -3.55 -23.02
C PRO A 77 6.89 -3.89 -23.57
N GLU A 78 7.92 -3.12 -23.19
CA GLU A 78 9.31 -3.29 -23.66
C GLU A 78 10.09 -4.37 -22.88
N THR A 79 9.54 -4.85 -21.75
CA THR A 79 10.14 -5.97 -21.01
C THR A 79 10.15 -7.24 -21.86
N ARG A 80 11.33 -7.87 -21.94
CA ARG A 80 11.50 -9.16 -22.64
C ARG A 80 10.56 -10.21 -22.06
N GLU A 81 9.94 -11.02 -22.91
CA GLU A 81 8.93 -12.01 -22.52
C GLU A 81 9.41 -12.93 -21.37
N GLY A 82 10.63 -13.46 -21.45
CA GLY A 82 11.19 -14.29 -20.37
C GLY A 82 11.37 -13.56 -19.03
N ASP A 83 11.71 -12.27 -19.03
CA ASP A 83 11.84 -11.46 -17.82
C ASP A 83 10.46 -11.11 -17.24
N ARG A 84 9.47 -10.88 -18.10
CA ARG A 84 8.06 -10.68 -17.72
C ARG A 84 7.51 -11.94 -17.04
N GLU A 85 7.68 -13.11 -17.66
CA GLU A 85 7.26 -14.39 -17.10
C GLU A 85 7.95 -14.69 -15.76
N ALA A 86 9.27 -14.44 -15.67
CA ALA A 86 10.04 -14.62 -14.44
C ALA A 86 9.56 -13.71 -13.29
N SER A 87 8.91 -12.59 -13.59
CA SER A 87 8.40 -11.64 -12.60
C SER A 87 7.04 -12.03 -12.03
N LEU A 88 6.29 -12.90 -12.72
CA LEU A 88 4.92 -13.26 -12.35
C LEU A 88 4.84 -14.03 -11.02
N ASP A 89 5.64 -15.08 -10.83
CA ASP A 89 5.60 -15.87 -9.58
C ASP A 89 6.01 -15.02 -8.36
N PRO A 90 7.11 -14.25 -8.38
CA PRO A 90 7.44 -13.30 -7.31
C PRO A 90 6.33 -12.27 -7.04
N LEU A 91 5.68 -11.77 -8.09
CA LEU A 91 4.58 -10.81 -7.96
C LEU A 91 3.41 -11.44 -7.20
N LEU A 92 2.98 -12.64 -7.58
CA LEU A 92 1.92 -13.38 -6.88
C LEU A 92 2.30 -13.68 -5.42
N ARG A 93 3.56 -14.01 -5.15
CA ARG A 93 4.06 -14.18 -3.77
C ARG A 93 4.00 -12.89 -2.97
N SER A 94 4.35 -11.75 -3.56
CA SER A 94 4.27 -10.45 -2.88
C SER A 94 2.82 -10.11 -2.48
N ILE A 95 1.84 -10.38 -3.36
CA ILE A 95 0.41 -10.21 -3.06
C ILE A 95 0.02 -11.04 -1.83
N ASN A 96 0.37 -12.32 -1.82
CA ASN A 96 0.07 -13.22 -0.70
C ASN A 96 0.78 -12.80 0.60
N ALA A 97 2.04 -12.35 0.51
CA ALA A 97 2.81 -11.91 1.67
C ALA A 97 2.23 -10.64 2.29
N ILE A 98 1.86 -9.65 1.47
CA ILE A 98 1.24 -8.41 1.93
C ILE A 98 -0.13 -8.71 2.53
N ALA A 99 -0.97 -9.51 1.87
CA ALA A 99 -2.27 -9.92 2.40
C ALA A 99 -2.13 -10.62 3.77
N GLY A 100 -1.17 -11.54 3.91
CA GLY A 100 -0.89 -12.23 5.17
C GLY A 100 -0.42 -11.29 6.30
N GLY A 101 0.37 -10.27 5.96
CA GLY A 101 0.86 -9.29 6.93
C GLY A 101 -0.19 -8.27 7.36
N MET A 102 -1.05 -7.83 6.43
CA MET A 102 -2.16 -6.90 6.68
C MET A 102 -3.27 -7.54 7.52
N ARG A 103 -3.43 -8.88 7.47
CA ARG A 103 -4.49 -9.63 8.16
C ARG A 103 -5.88 -9.09 7.77
N ASN A 104 -6.78 -8.96 8.75
CA ASN A 104 -8.15 -8.50 8.56
C ASN A 104 -8.19 -6.99 8.32
N THR A 105 -8.68 -6.58 7.15
CA THR A 105 -8.71 -5.18 6.69
C THR A 105 -10.11 -4.67 6.34
N GLY A 106 -11.14 -5.54 6.45
CA GLY A 106 -12.55 -5.23 6.23
C GLY A 106 -13.43 -6.43 6.55
#